data_AF-A0A1Q8LX35-F1
#
_entry.id   AF-A0A1Q8LX35-F1
#
_cell.length_a   1.000
_cell.length_b   1.000
_cell.length_c   1.000
_cell.angle_alpha   90.00
_cell.angle_beta   90.00
_cell.angle_gamma   90.00
#
_symmetry.space_group_name_H-M   'P 1'
#
loop_
_entity.id
_entity.type
_entity.pdbx_description
1 polymer ?
#
loop_
_entity_poly.entity_id
_entity_poly.type
_entity_poly.pdbx_seq_one_letter_code
_entity_poly.pdbx_strand_id
1 'polypeptide(L)'
;MREEVVRQREILQRYLRVADGGGEPPHGDVLLNEIDRARTEMREAEDRMRMLIAYGREFVTPRPYPLKTLAAAAGMSISGTRGAYTSDETVAVAERIGRRPAGDGHDPAPHPPA
;
A
#
# COMPACT_ATOMS: atom_id res chain seq x y z
N MET A 1 -9.14 -9.19 11.12
CA MET A 1 -8.13 -8.09 11.14
C MET A 1 -7.44 -7.98 12.50
N ARG A 2 -8.17 -7.81 13.62
CA ARG A 2 -7.57 -7.77 14.97
C ARG A 2 -6.79 -9.04 15.35
N GLU A 3 -7.29 -10.21 14.98
CA GLU A 3 -6.62 -11.50 15.24
C GLU A 3 -5.30 -11.64 14.46
N GLU A 4 -5.24 -11.11 13.24
CA GLU A 4 -4.02 -11.11 12.43
C GLU A 4 -2.95 -10.23 13.09
N VAL A 5 -3.33 -9.04 13.56
CA VAL A 5 -2.43 -8.12 14.27
C VAL A 5 -1.91 -8.74 15.58
N VAL A 6 -2.76 -9.49 16.30
CA VAL A 6 -2.34 -10.20 17.52
C VAL A 6 -1.36 -11.33 17.18
N ARG A 7 -1.61 -12.12 16.13
CA ARG A 7 -0.67 -13.15 15.66
C ARG A 7 0.66 -12.57 15.21
N GLN A 8 0.63 -11.47 14.44
CA GLN A 8 1.84 -10.76 14.01
C GLN A 8 2.65 -10.25 15.22
N ARG A 9 1.96 -9.76 16.26
CA ARG A 9 2.60 -9.31 17.50
C ARG A 9 3.21 -10.47 18.31
N GLU A 10 2.56 -11.62 18.39
CA GLU A 10 3.07 -12.80 19.09
C GLU A 10 4.29 -13.40 18.37
N ILE A 11 4.25 -13.42 17.04
CA ILE A 11 5.37 -13.86 16.20
C ILE A 11 6.58 -12.96 16.43
N LEU A 12 6.39 -11.63 16.37
CA LEU A 12 7.44 -10.65 16.64
C LEU A 12 8.04 -10.81 18.04
N GLN A 13 7.21 -10.98 19.07
CA GLN A 13 7.69 -11.19 20.45
C GLN A 13 8.50 -12.48 20.61
N ARG A 14 8.12 -13.54 19.89
CA ARG A 14 8.88 -14.80 19.89
C ARG A 14 10.24 -14.63 19.22
N TYR A 15 10.30 -13.89 18.11
CA TYR A 15 11.55 -13.62 17.39
C TYR A 15 12.51 -12.75 18.20
N LEU A 16 12.02 -11.70 18.86
CA LEU A 16 12.84 -10.82 19.71
C LEU A 16 13.54 -11.61 20.84
N ARG A 17 12.89 -12.61 21.42
CA ARG A 17 13.52 -13.49 22.43
C ARG A 17 14.62 -14.38 21.88
N VAL A 18 14.52 -14.80 20.61
CA VAL A 18 15.55 -15.63 19.97
C VAL A 18 16.78 -14.78 19.63
N ALA A 19 16.57 -13.55 19.16
CA ALA A 19 17.66 -12.60 18.90
C ALA A 19 18.40 -12.17 20.19
N ASP A 20 17.70 -12.05 21.31
CA ASP A 20 18.28 -11.73 22.63
C ASP A 20 19.09 -12.91 23.25
N GLY A 21 18.95 -14.12 22.68
CA GLY A 21 19.54 -15.37 23.20
C GLY A 21 21.04 -15.58 22.92
N GLY A 22 21.76 -14.62 22.33
CA GLY A 22 23.23 -14.64 22.25
C GLY A 22 23.88 -15.74 21.39
N GLY A 23 23.12 -16.42 20.52
CA GLY A 23 23.67 -17.35 19.53
C GLY A 23 23.99 -16.64 18.22
N GLU A 24 25.19 -16.83 17.69
CA GLU A 24 25.61 -16.28 16.40
C GLU A 24 24.62 -16.70 15.29
N PRO A 25 23.93 -15.75 14.62
CA PRO A 25 22.85 -16.10 13.71
C PRO A 25 23.41 -16.83 12.48
N PRO A 26 22.99 -18.06 12.20
CA PRO A 26 23.23 -18.65 10.89
C PRO A 26 22.30 -17.93 9.90
N HIS A 27 22.90 -17.12 9.02
CA HIS A 27 22.28 -16.43 7.88
C HIS A 27 21.55 -15.11 8.19
N GLY A 28 22.28 -14.00 8.01
CA GLY A 28 21.71 -12.65 7.93
C GLY A 28 21.21 -12.12 9.29
N ASP A 29 21.29 -10.81 9.48
CA ASP A 29 20.75 -10.19 10.68
C ASP A 29 19.22 -10.37 10.70
N VAL A 30 18.74 -11.28 11.55
CA VAL A 30 17.33 -11.65 11.70
C VAL A 30 16.46 -10.42 11.95
N LEU A 31 16.98 -9.41 12.67
CA LEU A 31 16.28 -8.16 12.91
C LEU A 31 16.13 -7.34 11.62
N LEU A 32 17.20 -7.23 10.82
CA LEU A 32 17.13 -6.50 9.55
C LEU A 32 16.18 -7.19 8.55
N ASN A 33 16.17 -8.53 8.52
CA ASN A 33 15.23 -9.28 7.67
C ASN A 33 13.77 -9.05 8.07
N GLU A 34 13.45 -9.02 9.37
CA GLU A 34 12.09 -8.73 9.81
C GLU A 34 11.69 -7.27 9.59
N ILE A 35 12.63 -6.32 9.72
CA ILE A 35 12.39 -4.92 9.34
C ILE A 35 12.08 -4.81 7.84
N ASP A 36 12.85 -5.51 6.98
CA ASP A 36 12.63 -5.50 5.53
C ASP A 36 11.29 -6.12 5.14
N ARG A 37 10.92 -7.22 5.80
CA ARG A 37 9.60 -7.84 5.65
C ARG A 37 8.48 -6.86 6.05
N ALA A 38 8.56 -6.26 7.23
CA ALA A 38 7.56 -5.30 7.69
C ALA A 38 7.45 -4.10 6.73
N ARG A 39 8.59 -3.62 6.21
CA ARG A 39 8.62 -2.56 5.21
C ARG A 39 7.95 -2.97 3.90
N THR A 40 8.14 -4.21 3.46
CA THR A 40 7.50 -4.77 2.26
C THR A 40 5.99 -4.85 2.46
N GLU A 41 5.52 -5.36 3.60
CA GLU A 41 4.09 -5.43 3.94
C GLU A 41 3.44 -4.02 3.98
N MET A 42 4.16 -3.02 4.52
CA MET A 42 3.71 -1.62 4.49
C MET A 42 3.57 -1.09 3.06
N ARG A 43 4.54 -1.36 2.18
CA ARG A 43 4.50 -0.94 0.78
C ARG A 43 3.35 -1.58 0.02
N GLU A 44 3.16 -2.89 0.17
CA GLU A 44 2.04 -3.60 -0.45
C GLU A 44 0.67 -3.06 0.01
N ALA A 45 0.55 -2.72 1.30
CA ALA A 45 -0.65 -2.09 1.83
C ALA A 45 -0.87 -0.70 1.22
N GLU A 46 0.19 0.10 1.07
CA GLU A 46 0.14 1.41 0.43
C GLU A 46 -0.27 1.32 -1.04
N ASP A 47 0.30 0.41 -1.80
CA ASP A 47 -0.04 0.17 -3.21
C ASP A 47 -1.50 -0.26 -3.37
N ARG A 48 -2.00 -1.11 -2.45
CA ARG A 48 -3.41 -1.47 -2.40
C ARG A 48 -4.32 -0.27 -2.15
N MET A 49 -3.94 0.65 -1.27
CA MET A 49 -4.71 1.87 -1.02
C MET A 49 -4.73 2.77 -2.26
N ARG A 50 -3.59 2.96 -2.94
CA ARG A 50 -3.50 3.73 -4.19
C ARG A 50 -4.42 3.18 -5.28
N MET A 51 -4.44 1.85 -5.47
CA MET A 51 -5.36 1.21 -6.41
C MET A 51 -6.84 1.47 -6.08
N LEU A 52 -7.23 1.43 -4.80
CA LEU A 52 -8.61 1.70 -4.39
C LEU A 52 -9.01 3.17 -4.63
N ILE A 53 -8.08 4.09 -4.45
CA ILE A 53 -8.30 5.50 -4.75
C ILE A 53 -8.47 5.71 -6.25
N ALA A 54 -7.60 5.12 -7.08
CA ALA A 54 -7.73 5.14 -8.55
C ALA A 54 -9.09 4.59 -8.99
N TYR A 55 -9.49 3.44 -8.44
CA TYR A 55 -10.80 2.83 -8.70
C TYR A 55 -11.96 3.80 -8.40
N GLY A 56 -12.00 4.36 -7.19
CA GLY A 56 -13.06 5.27 -6.77
C GLY A 56 -13.12 6.58 -7.58
N ARG A 57 -11.99 7.00 -8.15
CA ARG A 57 -11.86 8.26 -8.90
C ARG A 57 -12.20 8.11 -10.38
N GLU A 58 -11.74 7.02 -10.97
CA GLU A 58 -11.73 6.84 -12.42
C GLU A 58 -12.79 5.85 -12.92
N PHE A 59 -13.33 4.97 -12.07
CA PHE A 59 -14.25 3.90 -12.49
C PHE A 59 -15.63 3.96 -11.85
N VAL A 60 -15.83 4.85 -10.87
CA VAL A 60 -17.13 5.04 -10.20
C VAL A 60 -17.75 6.37 -10.66
N THR A 61 -18.88 6.29 -11.36
CA THR A 61 -19.67 7.44 -11.78
C THR A 61 -21.13 7.34 -11.29
N PRO A 62 -21.76 8.44 -10.84
CA PRO A 62 -21.15 9.75 -10.58
C PRO A 62 -20.15 9.69 -9.42
N ARG A 63 -19.08 10.50 -9.45
CA ARG A 63 -17.98 10.47 -8.46
C ARG A 63 -18.52 10.75 -7.05
N PRO A 64 -18.72 9.73 -6.20
CA PRO A 64 -19.48 9.90 -4.95
C PRO A 64 -18.59 10.37 -3.80
N TYR A 65 -17.26 10.24 -3.95
CA TYR A 65 -16.30 10.57 -2.91
C TYR A 65 -15.29 11.61 -3.40
N PRO A 66 -15.15 12.76 -2.72
CA PRO A 66 -14.10 13.73 -3.05
C PRO A 66 -12.73 13.18 -2.66
N LEU A 67 -11.68 13.62 -3.37
CA LEU A 67 -10.29 13.17 -3.15
C LEU A 67 -9.84 13.28 -1.69
N LYS A 68 -10.25 14.35 -1.00
CA LYS A 68 -9.96 14.57 0.42
C LYS A 68 -10.50 13.44 1.30
N THR A 69 -11.69 12.91 1.01
CA THR A 69 -12.29 11.81 1.78
C THR A 69 -11.55 10.51 1.53
N LEU A 70 -11.15 10.25 0.28
CA LEU A 70 -10.36 9.07 -0.08
C LEU A 70 -8.96 9.10 0.57
N ALA A 71 -8.29 10.26 0.51
CA ALA A 71 -6.99 10.48 1.16
C ALA A 71 -7.07 10.25 2.67
N ALA A 72 -8.10 10.82 3.32
CA ALA A 72 -8.33 10.64 4.75
C ALA A 72 -8.59 9.17 5.12
N ALA A 73 -9.38 8.44 4.32
CA ALA A 73 -9.65 7.02 4.55
C ALA A 73 -8.39 6.13 4.40
N ALA A 74 -7.48 6.51 3.49
CA ALA A 74 -6.21 5.81 3.28
C ALA A 74 -5.10 6.23 4.26
N GLY A 75 -5.35 7.19 5.15
CA GLY A 75 -4.30 7.74 6.03
C GLY A 75 -3.20 8.48 5.26
N MET A 76 -3.48 8.91 4.02
CA MET A 76 -2.52 9.58 3.14
C MET A 76 -2.75 11.09 3.17
N SER A 77 -1.69 11.87 2.93
CA SER A 77 -1.85 13.30 2.69
C SER A 77 -2.52 13.53 1.33
N ILE A 78 -3.30 14.62 1.18
CA ILE A 78 -3.94 14.96 -0.10
C ILE A 78 -2.89 15.16 -1.20
N SER A 79 -1.75 15.79 -0.85
CA SER A 79 -0.63 16.00 -1.79
C SER A 79 0.04 14.67 -2.19
N GLY A 80 0.17 13.73 -1.26
CA GLY A 80 0.64 12.38 -1.57
C GLY A 80 -0.37 11.66 -2.46
N THR A 81 -1.66 11.75 -2.15
CA THR A 81 -2.73 11.05 -2.87
C THR A 81 -2.87 11.50 -4.33
N ARG A 82 -2.67 12.79 -4.62
CA ARG A 82 -2.83 13.35 -5.98
C ARG A 82 -1.71 12.90 -6.95
N GLY A 83 -0.55 12.52 -6.43
CA GLY A 83 0.57 11.97 -7.22
C GLY A 83 0.83 10.48 -7.00
N ALA A 84 0.14 9.85 -6.04
CA ALA A 84 0.42 8.46 -5.64
C ALA A 84 -0.33 7.41 -6.44
N TYR A 85 -1.36 7.76 -7.21
CA TYR A 85 -1.91 6.83 -8.19
C TYR A 85 -1.70 7.43 -9.59
N THR A 86 -0.94 6.72 -10.39
CA THR A 86 -0.49 7.10 -11.73
C THR A 86 -1.31 6.34 -12.78
N SER A 87 -0.90 6.46 -14.04
CA SER A 87 -1.43 5.66 -15.14
C SER A 87 -1.33 4.17 -14.86
N ASP A 88 -0.28 3.73 -14.17
CA ASP A 88 0.00 2.32 -13.94
C ASP A 88 -1.04 1.70 -13.02
N GLU A 89 -1.42 2.37 -11.92
CA GLU A 89 -2.49 1.91 -11.03
C GLU A 89 -3.85 1.93 -11.74
N THR A 90 -4.08 2.91 -12.62
CA THR A 90 -5.33 3.00 -13.39
C THR A 90 -5.43 1.86 -14.40
N VAL A 91 -4.34 1.53 -15.09
CA VAL A 91 -4.24 0.38 -16.01
C VAL A 91 -4.40 -0.93 -15.24
N ALA A 92 -3.68 -1.11 -14.13
CA ALA A 92 -3.78 -2.32 -13.31
C ALA A 92 -5.21 -2.56 -12.80
N VAL A 93 -5.92 -1.48 -12.41
CA VAL A 93 -7.33 -1.57 -12.06
C VAL A 93 -8.18 -1.95 -13.27
N ALA A 94 -7.98 -1.32 -14.43
CA ALA A 94 -8.72 -1.61 -15.66
C ALA A 94 -8.56 -3.07 -16.11
N GLU A 95 -7.34 -3.60 -16.08
CA GLU A 95 -7.03 -4.99 -16.38
C GLU A 95 -7.73 -5.94 -15.39
N ARG A 96 -7.68 -5.61 -14.09
CA ARG A 96 -8.25 -6.46 -13.04
C ARG A 96 -9.78 -6.50 -13.05
N ILE A 97 -10.44 -5.41 -13.44
CA ILE A 97 -11.92 -5.32 -13.46
C ILE A 97 -12.52 -5.51 -14.86
N GLY A 98 -11.68 -5.60 -15.91
CA GLY A 98 -12.08 -5.78 -17.31
C GLY A 98 -12.87 -4.61 -17.90
N ARG A 99 -12.70 -3.38 -17.39
CA ARG A 99 -13.45 -2.19 -17.82
C ARG A 99 -12.51 -1.01 -18.01
N ARG A 100 -12.86 -0.11 -18.95
CA ARG A 100 -12.13 1.15 -19.12
C ARG A 100 -12.55 2.18 -18.05
N PRO A 101 -11.66 3.13 -17.72
CA PRO A 101 -12.00 4.28 -16.88
C PRO A 101 -13.21 5.02 -17.45
N ALA A 102 -14.12 5.41 -16.58
CA ALA A 102 -15.29 6.22 -16.87
C ALA A 102 -15.01 7.73 -16.77
N GLY A 103 -13.82 8.12 -16.29
CA GLY A 103 -13.39 9.52 -16.14
C GLY A 103 -12.83 10.13 -17.43
N ASP A 104 -13.28 11.35 -17.74
CA ASP A 104 -12.81 12.17 -18.86
C ASP A 104 -11.28 12.40 -18.82
N GLY A 105 -10.52 11.57 -19.55
CA GLY A 105 -9.21 11.90 -20.15
C GLY A 105 -8.18 12.65 -19.29
N HIS A 106 -8.14 12.46 -17.97
CA HIS A 106 -7.07 13.03 -17.16
C HIS A 106 -5.83 12.16 -17.32
N ASP A 107 -4.94 12.53 -18.25
CA ASP A 107 -3.59 11.97 -18.36
C ASP A 107 -2.89 12.12 -17.01
N PRO A 108 -2.57 11.01 -16.31
CA PRO A 108 -1.80 11.06 -15.07
C PRO A 108 -0.40 11.56 -15.39
N ALA A 109 0.08 12.54 -14.63
CA ALA A 109 1.43 13.08 -14.82
C ALA A 109 2.48 11.96 -14.67
N PRO A 110 3.48 11.89 -15.57
CA PRO A 110 4.55 10.91 -15.46
C PRO A 110 5.36 11.13 -14.17
N HIS A 111 5.77 10.03 -13.55
CA HIS A 111 6.53 10.01 -12.30
C HIS A 111 7.88 10.76 -12.46
N PRO A 112 8.27 11.65 -11.54
CA PRO A 112 9.63 12.20 -11.52
C PRO A 112 10.61 11.12 -11.05
N PRO A 113 11.78 10.93 -11.67
CA PRO A 113 12.73 9.88 -11.27
C PRO A 113 13.16 10.05 -9.80
N ALA A 114 13.32 8.91 -9.12
CA ALA A 114 13.72 8.79 -7.72
C ALA A 114 15.11 9.37 -7.42
#